data_AF-A0A350H5S9-F1
#
_entry.id   AF-A0A350H5S9-F1
#
_cell.length_a   1.000
_cell.length_b   1.000
_cell.length_c   1.000
_cell.angle_alpha   90.00
_cell.angle_beta   90.00
_cell.angle_gamma   90.00
#
_symmetry.space_group_name_H-M   'P 1'
#
loop_
_entity.id
_entity.type
_entity.pdbx_description
1 polymer ?
#
loop_
_entity_poly.entity_id
_entity_poly.type
_entity_poly.pdbx_seq_one_letter_code
_entity_poly.pdbx_strand_id
1 'polypeptide(L)'
;MITKYGDDIVNATKDLAKSDAKEAIELINTYGDDAFKMVKSKQSGDLVKKVCEGLKKNNISFDEFQDLKLKDINELRQDEVDILYNIRERIKIDKGTRLKKVFTDADARNFYIDKITSNNEISGFVSRAEDSKYLSHNYKDVVETYRLDYTVKGKRPFPDGGNCHWEMEFNLESSNDISKFKKPYGSKFGGTKEVEYPCTGNAFTGAENGTTIPEWEWGLEERVKIKDGATLNKYVDGKIAEQYIFKSNLGRWIKL
;
A
#
# COMPACT_ATOMS: atom_id res chain seq x y z
N MET A 1 -2.43 31.84 -8.64
CA MET A 1 -2.09 30.44 -8.27
C MET A 1 -3.06 29.40 -8.84
N ILE A 2 -4.38 29.68 -8.95
CA ILE A 2 -5.33 28.82 -9.70
C ILE A 2 -4.99 28.73 -11.21
N THR A 3 -4.18 29.66 -11.74
CA THR A 3 -3.88 29.80 -13.17
C THR A 3 -2.96 28.72 -13.76
N LYS A 4 -2.15 27.98 -12.97
CA LYS A 4 -1.25 26.95 -13.53
C LYS A 4 -1.93 25.60 -13.78
N TYR A 5 -2.97 25.24 -13.01
CA TYR A 5 -3.54 23.89 -13.01
C TYR A 5 -5.09 23.86 -13.00
N GLY A 6 -5.76 24.95 -13.38
CA GLY A 6 -7.21 25.17 -13.19
C GLY A 6 -8.10 23.93 -13.32
N ASP A 7 -8.31 23.43 -14.55
CA ASP A 7 -9.16 22.27 -14.82
C ASP A 7 -8.52 20.94 -14.39
N ASP A 8 -7.19 20.89 -14.43
CA ASP A 8 -6.40 19.71 -14.08
C ASP A 8 -6.52 19.34 -12.60
N ILE A 9 -6.55 20.32 -11.70
CA ILE A 9 -6.79 20.12 -10.26
C ILE A 9 -8.21 19.59 -10.03
N VAL A 10 -9.21 20.16 -10.72
CA VAL A 10 -10.60 19.72 -10.59
C VAL A 10 -10.71 18.25 -10.99
N ASN A 11 -10.11 17.88 -12.13
CA ASN A 11 -10.10 16.49 -12.60
C ASN A 11 -9.36 15.54 -11.66
N ALA A 12 -8.23 15.96 -11.08
CA ALA A 12 -7.47 15.12 -10.16
C ALA A 12 -8.24 14.85 -8.85
N THR A 13 -8.98 15.85 -8.37
CA THR A 13 -9.65 15.83 -7.05
C THR A 13 -11.13 15.44 -7.06
N LYS A 14 -11.77 15.31 -8.24
CA LYS A 14 -13.21 15.06 -8.39
C LYS A 14 -13.76 13.84 -7.64
N ASP A 15 -12.94 12.80 -7.48
CA ASP A 15 -13.34 11.53 -6.85
C ASP A 15 -12.97 11.48 -5.36
N LEU A 16 -12.32 12.54 -4.84
CA LEU A 16 -11.92 12.63 -3.44
C LEU A 16 -13.09 13.13 -2.58
N ALA A 17 -13.12 12.71 -1.31
CA ALA A 17 -14.00 13.35 -0.34
C ALA A 17 -13.70 14.85 -0.24
N LYS A 18 -14.70 15.68 0.07
CA LYS A 18 -14.56 17.15 0.10
C LYS A 18 -13.40 17.64 0.98
N SER A 19 -13.19 17.01 2.14
CA SER A 19 -12.06 17.30 3.02
C SER A 19 -10.72 17.00 2.35
N ASP A 20 -10.62 15.83 1.73
CA ASP A 20 -9.39 15.31 1.14
C ASP A 20 -9.06 16.07 -0.16
N ALA A 21 -10.07 16.53 -0.90
CA ALA A 21 -9.91 17.43 -2.04
C ALA A 21 -9.32 18.78 -1.63
N LYS A 22 -9.82 19.36 -0.53
CA LYS A 22 -9.29 20.62 0.02
C LYS A 22 -7.83 20.45 0.45
N GLU A 23 -7.53 19.38 1.17
CA GLU A 23 -6.16 19.05 1.58
C GLU A 23 -5.24 18.85 0.37
N ALA A 24 -5.67 18.11 -0.65
CA ALA A 24 -4.91 17.92 -1.89
C ALA A 24 -4.57 19.25 -2.58
N ILE A 25 -5.52 20.19 -2.64
CA ILE A 25 -5.29 21.53 -3.21
C ILE A 25 -4.25 22.30 -2.39
N GLU A 26 -4.31 22.25 -1.05
CA GLU A 26 -3.33 22.88 -0.18
C GLU A 26 -1.92 22.29 -0.38
N LEU A 27 -1.82 20.97 -0.54
CA LEU A 27 -0.55 20.29 -0.83
C LEU A 27 0.00 20.68 -2.20
N ILE A 28 -0.84 20.76 -3.24
CA ILE A 28 -0.43 21.21 -4.58
C ILE A 28 0.07 22.65 -4.55
N ASN A 29 -0.59 23.54 -3.80
CA ASN A 29 -0.12 24.91 -3.64
C ASN A 29 1.22 24.99 -2.88
N THR A 30 1.49 24.02 -2.00
CA THR A 30 2.70 23.99 -1.16
C THR A 30 3.90 23.35 -1.86
N TYR A 31 3.68 22.25 -2.58
CA TYR A 31 4.73 21.41 -3.15
C TYR A 31 4.73 21.38 -4.69
N GLY A 32 3.79 22.04 -5.34
CA GLY A 32 3.78 22.23 -6.80
C GLY A 32 3.56 20.94 -7.58
N ASP A 33 4.37 20.74 -8.62
CA ASP A 33 4.20 19.66 -9.60
C ASP A 33 4.33 18.26 -8.97
N ASP A 34 5.18 18.09 -7.95
CA ASP A 34 5.39 16.80 -7.29
C ASP A 34 4.11 16.33 -6.56
N ALA A 35 3.48 17.20 -5.79
CA ALA A 35 2.20 16.88 -5.15
C ALA A 35 1.09 16.69 -6.18
N PHE A 36 1.07 17.49 -7.25
CA PHE A 36 0.07 17.35 -8.29
C PHE A 36 0.12 15.97 -8.97
N LYS A 37 1.32 15.47 -9.29
CA LYS A 37 1.52 14.12 -9.85
C LYS A 37 1.00 13.03 -8.91
N MET A 38 1.34 13.09 -7.63
CA MET A 38 0.86 12.11 -6.66
C MET A 38 -0.66 12.14 -6.45
N VAL A 39 -1.26 13.33 -6.39
CA VAL A 39 -2.72 13.50 -6.29
C VAL A 39 -3.42 12.95 -7.54
N LYS A 40 -2.85 13.17 -8.73
CA LYS A 40 -3.34 12.58 -9.99
C LYS A 40 -3.30 11.05 -9.96
N SER A 41 -2.28 10.46 -9.34
CA SER A 41 -2.17 9.02 -9.03
C SER A 41 -2.98 8.59 -7.79
N LYS A 42 -3.95 9.41 -7.34
CA LYS A 42 -4.92 9.12 -6.28
C LYS A 42 -4.28 8.74 -4.92
N GLN A 43 -3.08 9.27 -4.64
CA GLN A 43 -2.39 9.06 -3.36
C GLN A 43 -3.02 9.92 -2.25
N SER A 44 -2.98 9.43 -1.01
CA SER A 44 -3.57 10.11 0.16
C SER A 44 -2.82 11.40 0.53
N GLY A 45 -3.50 12.36 1.15
CA GLY A 45 -2.91 13.65 1.54
C GLY A 45 -1.69 13.50 2.47
N ASP A 46 -1.79 12.65 3.49
CA ASP A 46 -0.64 12.37 4.38
C ASP A 46 0.55 11.78 3.61
N LEU A 47 0.33 10.78 2.76
CA LEU A 47 1.39 10.18 1.97
C LEU A 47 2.05 11.20 1.03
N VAL A 48 1.23 11.99 0.30
CA VAL A 48 1.69 13.07 -0.58
C VAL A 48 2.58 14.03 0.21
N LYS A 49 2.13 14.47 1.39
CA LYS A 49 2.89 15.36 2.26
C LYS A 49 4.23 14.74 2.67
N LYS A 50 4.24 13.52 3.19
CA LYS A 50 5.46 12.86 3.68
C LYS A 50 6.49 12.65 2.57
N VAL A 51 6.04 12.22 1.40
CA VAL A 51 6.90 12.05 0.24
C VAL A 51 7.45 13.41 -0.20
N CYS A 52 6.59 14.41 -0.41
CA CYS A 52 7.04 15.74 -0.86
C CYS A 52 7.98 16.45 0.14
N GLU A 53 7.79 16.28 1.45
CA GLU A 53 8.75 16.75 2.46
C GLU A 53 10.12 16.07 2.33
N GLY A 54 10.13 14.78 1.97
CA GLY A 54 11.33 14.01 1.67
C GLY A 54 12.01 14.46 0.39
N LEU A 55 11.24 14.61 -0.70
CA LEU A 55 11.72 15.13 -1.99
C LEU A 55 12.42 16.49 -1.81
N LYS A 56 11.72 17.44 -1.16
CA LYS A 56 12.25 18.79 -0.89
C LYS A 56 13.52 18.76 -0.05
N LYS A 57 13.61 17.88 0.96
CA LYS A 57 14.81 17.76 1.80
C LYS A 57 16.01 17.26 1.01
N ASN A 58 15.78 16.37 0.06
CA ASN A 58 16.84 15.72 -0.73
C ASN A 58 17.09 16.43 -2.07
N ASN A 59 16.35 17.50 -2.38
CA ASN A 59 16.45 18.27 -3.62
C ASN A 59 16.31 17.40 -4.87
N ILE A 60 15.30 16.52 -4.89
CA ILE A 60 14.90 15.71 -6.04
C ILE A 60 13.42 15.91 -6.35
N SER A 61 13.04 15.70 -7.59
CA SER A 61 11.65 15.67 -8.07
C SER A 61 10.99 14.32 -7.81
N PHE A 62 9.66 14.27 -7.95
CA PHE A 62 8.91 13.02 -7.85
C PHE A 62 9.28 12.02 -8.96
N ASP A 63 9.65 12.49 -10.16
CA ASP A 63 10.03 11.59 -11.27
C ASP A 63 11.37 10.92 -10.96
N GLU A 64 12.37 11.70 -10.51
CA GLU A 64 13.66 11.16 -10.05
C GLU A 64 13.46 10.15 -8.90
N PHE A 65 12.52 10.42 -7.99
CA PHE A 65 12.17 9.45 -6.95
C PHE A 65 11.57 8.16 -7.51
N GLN A 66 10.67 8.22 -8.50
CA GLN A 66 10.11 7.01 -9.13
C GLN A 66 11.21 6.20 -9.83
N ASP A 67 12.13 6.87 -10.54
CA ASP A 67 13.25 6.21 -11.21
C ASP A 67 14.16 5.51 -10.19
N LEU A 68 14.52 6.21 -9.10
CA LEU A 68 15.33 5.62 -8.02
C LEU A 68 14.62 4.45 -7.34
N LYS A 69 13.30 4.54 -7.11
CA LYS A 69 12.50 3.48 -6.48
C LYS A 69 12.53 2.18 -7.29
N LEU A 70 12.62 2.27 -8.62
CA LEU A 70 12.57 1.13 -9.54
C LEU A 70 13.96 0.63 -9.98
N LYS A 71 15.00 1.43 -9.77
CA LYS A 71 16.38 1.06 -10.09
C LYS A 71 16.82 -0.21 -9.35
N ASP A 72 17.57 -1.07 -10.03
CA ASP A 72 18.13 -2.28 -9.41
C ASP A 72 18.93 -1.89 -8.16
N ILE A 73 18.65 -2.58 -7.04
CA ILE A 73 19.27 -2.27 -5.77
C ILE A 73 20.80 -2.33 -5.86
N ASN A 74 21.36 -3.21 -6.68
CA ASN A 74 22.81 -3.36 -6.87
C ASN A 74 23.43 -2.17 -7.61
N GLU A 75 22.64 -1.42 -8.38
CA GLU A 75 23.08 -0.23 -9.11
C GLU A 75 22.90 1.08 -8.34
N LEU A 76 22.16 1.06 -7.23
CA LEU A 76 22.01 2.25 -6.37
C LEU A 76 23.34 2.66 -5.74
N ARG A 77 23.69 3.93 -5.87
CA ARG A 77 24.80 4.55 -5.12
C ARG A 77 24.35 4.84 -3.68
N GLN A 78 25.30 5.04 -2.77
CA GLN A 78 24.97 5.29 -1.35
C GLN A 78 24.13 6.55 -1.14
N ASP A 79 24.39 7.63 -1.89
CA ASP A 79 23.57 8.84 -1.88
C ASP A 79 22.11 8.57 -2.29
N GLU A 80 21.90 7.73 -3.31
CA GLU A 80 20.56 7.34 -3.76
C GLU A 80 19.83 6.46 -2.72
N VAL A 81 20.57 5.55 -2.07
CA VAL A 81 20.07 4.74 -0.94
C VAL A 81 19.62 5.66 0.20
N ASP A 82 20.45 6.64 0.57
CA ASP A 82 20.16 7.56 1.68
C ASP A 82 18.92 8.42 1.38
N ILE A 83 18.71 8.82 0.13
CA ILE A 83 17.51 9.55 -0.32
C ILE A 83 16.26 8.69 -0.15
N LEU A 84 16.26 7.48 -0.73
CA LEU A 84 15.13 6.54 -0.64
C LEU A 84 14.80 6.19 0.81
N TYR A 85 15.84 5.91 1.61
CA TYR A 85 15.71 5.64 3.04
C TYR A 85 15.11 6.85 3.76
N ASN A 86 15.60 8.07 3.50
CA ASN A 86 15.08 9.28 4.13
C ASN A 86 13.59 9.50 3.83
N ILE A 87 13.15 9.26 2.59
CA ILE A 87 11.75 9.38 2.20
C ILE A 87 10.92 8.28 2.88
N ARG A 88 11.37 7.02 2.81
CA ARG A 88 10.66 5.87 3.38
C ARG A 88 10.47 5.97 4.88
N GLU A 89 11.48 6.45 5.62
CA GLU A 89 11.43 6.56 7.08
C GLU A 89 10.44 7.63 7.60
N ARG A 90 9.99 8.54 6.74
CA ARG A 90 8.96 9.53 7.09
C ARG A 90 7.57 8.94 7.21
N ILE A 91 7.35 7.79 6.60
CA ILE A 91 6.04 7.15 6.52
C ILE A 91 6.00 6.00 7.54
N LYS A 92 5.04 6.08 8.46
CA LYS A 92 4.97 5.24 9.66
C LYS A 92 3.62 4.56 9.78
N ILE A 93 3.62 3.44 10.50
CA ILE A 93 2.40 2.86 11.06
C ILE A 93 2.38 3.30 12.52
N ASP A 94 1.34 4.04 12.88
CA ASP A 94 1.12 4.53 14.24
C ASP A 94 -0.07 3.80 14.87
N LYS A 95 -0.30 4.05 16.17
CA LYS A 95 -1.44 3.49 16.88
C LYS A 95 -2.74 3.92 16.19
N GLY A 96 -3.52 2.94 15.74
CA GLY A 96 -4.82 3.16 15.11
C GLY A 96 -4.75 3.29 13.58
N THR A 97 -3.57 3.24 12.96
CA THR A 97 -3.45 3.14 11.51
C THR A 97 -4.24 1.93 11.00
N ARG A 98 -5.13 2.18 10.03
CA ARG A 98 -5.85 1.12 9.32
C ARG A 98 -4.91 0.54 8.27
N LEU A 99 -4.82 -0.78 8.22
CA LEU A 99 -3.92 -1.53 7.34
C LEU A 99 -4.72 -2.25 6.27
N LYS A 100 -4.04 -2.62 5.18
CA LYS A 100 -4.61 -3.36 4.07
C LYS A 100 -3.71 -4.50 3.63
N LYS A 101 -4.35 -5.62 3.26
CA LYS A 101 -3.70 -6.77 2.61
C LYS A 101 -4.56 -7.29 1.47
N VAL A 102 -3.92 -7.66 0.37
CA VAL A 102 -4.56 -8.27 -0.79
C VAL A 102 -4.35 -9.78 -0.78
N PHE A 103 -5.39 -10.54 -1.13
CA PHE A 103 -5.38 -12.01 -1.14
C PHE A 103 -5.93 -12.55 -2.47
N THR A 104 -5.49 -13.77 -2.80
CA THR A 104 -6.14 -14.61 -3.81
C THR A 104 -7.49 -15.10 -3.29
N ASP A 105 -8.39 -15.55 -4.18
CA ASP A 105 -9.67 -16.15 -3.75
C ASP A 105 -9.44 -17.41 -2.89
N ALA A 106 -8.48 -18.24 -3.29
CA ALA A 106 -8.11 -19.45 -2.57
C ALA A 106 -7.61 -19.15 -1.16
N ASP A 107 -6.72 -18.17 -0.98
CA ASP A 107 -6.18 -17.81 0.33
C ASP A 107 -7.25 -17.17 1.22
N ALA A 108 -8.03 -16.22 0.69
CA ALA A 108 -9.10 -15.59 1.46
C ALA A 108 -10.09 -16.63 1.98
N ARG A 109 -10.50 -17.58 1.13
CA ARG A 109 -11.41 -18.67 1.52
C ARG A 109 -10.79 -19.62 2.53
N ASN A 110 -9.62 -20.17 2.22
CA ASN A 110 -8.94 -21.15 3.06
C ASN A 110 -8.57 -20.58 4.43
N PHE A 111 -8.17 -19.31 4.50
CA PHE A 111 -7.74 -18.72 5.76
C PHE A 111 -8.88 -18.09 6.53
N TYR A 112 -9.86 -17.45 5.92
CA TYR A 112 -10.78 -16.56 6.64
C TYR A 112 -12.26 -16.90 6.50
N ILE A 113 -12.71 -17.47 5.36
CA ILE A 113 -14.15 -17.63 5.09
C ILE A 113 -14.65 -19.04 5.35
N ASP A 114 -13.96 -20.06 4.83
CA ASP A 114 -14.48 -21.43 4.80
C ASP A 114 -14.14 -22.21 6.08
N LYS A 115 -13.35 -21.62 6.99
CA LYS A 115 -13.02 -22.19 8.29
C LYS A 115 -14.10 -21.89 9.33
N ILE A 116 -14.47 -22.91 10.09
CA ILE A 116 -15.51 -22.83 11.14
C ILE A 116 -15.02 -22.03 12.36
N THR A 117 -13.70 -21.95 12.61
CA THR A 117 -13.10 -21.25 13.75
C THR A 117 -12.09 -20.17 13.35
N SER A 118 -11.94 -19.18 14.23
CA SER A 118 -11.22 -17.92 14.06
C SER A 118 -9.82 -18.08 13.48
N ASN A 119 -9.66 -17.73 12.20
CA ASN A 119 -8.44 -17.07 11.81
C ASN A 119 -8.72 -15.57 11.81
N ASN A 120 -8.40 -14.92 12.92
CA ASN A 120 -8.35 -13.46 13.00
C ASN A 120 -6.89 -13.00 13.04
N GLU A 121 -5.99 -13.83 12.55
CA GLU A 121 -4.57 -13.57 12.52
C GLU A 121 -4.11 -13.29 11.10
N ILE A 122 -3.09 -12.45 10.99
CA ILE A 122 -2.50 -12.05 9.73
C ILE A 122 -0.98 -12.00 9.86
N SER A 123 -0.29 -12.24 8.74
CA SER A 123 1.16 -12.13 8.61
C SER A 123 1.56 -11.72 7.19
N GLY A 124 2.86 -11.58 6.94
CA GLY A 124 3.43 -11.16 5.66
C GLY A 124 3.21 -9.67 5.38
N PHE A 125 3.30 -9.30 4.09
CA PHE A 125 3.25 -7.91 3.64
C PHE A 125 1.88 -7.26 3.80
N VAL A 126 1.90 -5.98 4.18
CA VAL A 126 0.75 -5.07 4.30
C VAL A 126 1.15 -3.63 3.97
N SER A 127 0.15 -2.82 3.64
CA SER A 127 0.28 -1.36 3.52
C SER A 127 -0.69 -0.66 4.47
N ARG A 128 -0.61 0.68 4.58
CA ARG A 128 -1.73 1.44 5.15
C ARG A 128 -2.90 1.38 4.17
N ALA A 129 -4.13 1.26 4.70
CA ALA A 129 -5.34 1.25 3.86
C ALA A 129 -5.53 2.61 3.17
N GLU A 130 -5.24 3.70 3.89
CA GLU A 130 -5.39 5.07 3.41
C GLU A 130 -4.58 5.36 2.13
N ASP A 131 -3.39 4.78 1.99
CA ASP A 131 -2.49 5.00 0.85
C ASP A 131 -3.07 4.47 -0.48
N SER A 132 -4.10 3.62 -0.41
CA SER A 132 -4.77 3.05 -1.57
C SER A 132 -6.27 3.35 -1.64
N LYS A 133 -6.78 4.19 -0.74
CA LYS A 133 -8.23 4.42 -0.53
C LYS A 133 -8.98 4.85 -1.80
N TYR A 134 -8.31 5.61 -2.66
CA TYR A 134 -8.87 6.16 -3.90
C TYR A 134 -8.38 5.44 -5.16
N LEU A 135 -7.61 4.36 -5.00
CA LEU A 135 -7.14 3.57 -6.12
C LEU A 135 -8.26 2.68 -6.66
N SER A 136 -8.13 2.34 -7.93
CA SER A 136 -9.01 1.42 -8.64
C SER A 136 -8.97 0.04 -7.97
N HIS A 137 -10.14 -0.59 -7.84
CA HIS A 137 -10.27 -2.00 -7.48
C HIS A 137 -10.24 -2.90 -8.72
N ASN A 138 -9.93 -2.40 -9.92
CA ASN A 138 -9.75 -3.28 -11.07
C ASN A 138 -8.54 -4.18 -10.85
N TYR A 139 -8.69 -5.46 -11.18
CA TYR A 139 -7.69 -6.49 -10.91
C TYR A 139 -6.30 -6.11 -11.41
N LYS A 140 -6.18 -5.64 -12.66
CA LYS A 140 -4.91 -5.22 -13.25
C LYS A 140 -4.26 -4.10 -12.45
N ASP A 141 -5.03 -3.10 -12.02
CA ASP A 141 -4.50 -1.95 -11.29
C ASP A 141 -4.04 -2.35 -9.88
N VAL A 142 -4.78 -3.25 -9.21
CA VAL A 142 -4.41 -3.79 -7.89
C VAL A 142 -3.15 -4.65 -7.99
N VAL A 143 -3.08 -5.54 -8.99
CA VAL A 143 -1.90 -6.39 -9.21
C VAL A 143 -0.66 -5.55 -9.51
N GLU A 144 -0.78 -4.50 -10.31
CA GLU A 144 0.31 -3.56 -10.61
C GLU A 144 0.72 -2.74 -9.37
N THR A 145 -0.25 -2.14 -8.68
CA THR A 145 0.01 -1.29 -7.50
C THR A 145 0.73 -2.04 -6.39
N TYR A 146 0.34 -3.29 -6.14
CA TYR A 146 0.90 -4.11 -5.06
C TYR A 146 1.95 -5.11 -5.55
N ARG A 147 2.33 -5.04 -6.84
CA ARG A 147 3.32 -5.94 -7.46
C ARG A 147 3.07 -7.42 -7.13
N LEU A 148 1.83 -7.84 -7.37
CA LEU A 148 1.35 -9.19 -7.08
C LEU A 148 1.71 -10.20 -8.18
N ASP A 149 2.62 -9.82 -9.07
CA ASP A 149 3.14 -10.61 -10.19
C ASP A 149 4.27 -11.57 -9.82
N TYR A 150 4.60 -11.69 -8.53
CA TYR A 150 5.55 -12.66 -8.01
C TYR A 150 5.15 -14.12 -8.32
N THR A 151 6.15 -15.00 -8.36
CA THR A 151 5.93 -16.43 -8.58
C THR A 151 6.28 -17.25 -7.34
N VAL A 152 5.51 -18.30 -7.09
CA VAL A 152 5.75 -19.28 -6.03
C VAL A 152 5.79 -20.66 -6.68
N LYS A 153 6.96 -21.31 -6.63
CA LYS A 153 7.19 -22.62 -7.28
C LYS A 153 6.80 -22.60 -8.77
N GLY A 154 7.17 -21.53 -9.47
CA GLY A 154 6.90 -21.35 -10.90
C GLY A 154 5.44 -21.01 -11.26
N LYS A 155 4.57 -20.75 -10.27
CA LYS A 155 3.19 -20.33 -10.50
C LYS A 155 2.96 -18.94 -9.96
N ARG A 156 2.29 -18.09 -10.73
CA ARG A 156 1.87 -16.75 -10.31
C ARG A 156 0.52 -16.85 -9.57
N PRO A 157 0.43 -16.54 -8.26
CA PRO A 157 -0.82 -16.67 -7.51
C PRO A 157 -1.93 -15.72 -8.01
N PHE A 158 -1.53 -14.56 -8.53
CA PHE A 158 -2.42 -13.61 -9.20
C PHE A 158 -2.17 -13.67 -10.72
N PRO A 159 -2.82 -14.57 -11.47
CA PRO A 159 -2.49 -14.83 -12.88
C PRO A 159 -2.77 -13.64 -13.82
N ASP A 160 -2.04 -13.59 -14.94
CA ASP A 160 -2.35 -12.68 -16.04
C ASP A 160 -3.78 -12.88 -16.56
N GLY A 161 -4.46 -11.77 -16.84
CA GLY A 161 -5.86 -11.79 -17.27
C GLY A 161 -6.85 -12.24 -16.18
N GLY A 162 -6.41 -12.36 -14.92
CA GLY A 162 -7.30 -12.57 -13.79
C GLY A 162 -8.27 -11.40 -13.61
N ASN A 163 -9.31 -11.64 -12.82
CA ASN A 163 -10.34 -10.64 -12.55
C ASN A 163 -10.84 -10.62 -11.11
N CYS A 164 -10.23 -11.42 -10.23
CA CYS A 164 -10.70 -11.65 -8.88
C CYS A 164 -9.57 -11.51 -7.87
N HIS A 165 -9.81 -10.70 -6.84
CA HIS A 165 -8.94 -10.59 -5.67
C HIS A 165 -9.80 -10.23 -4.45
N TRP A 166 -9.18 -10.34 -3.28
CA TRP A 166 -9.79 -9.94 -2.03
C TRP A 166 -8.94 -8.88 -1.35
N GLU A 167 -9.59 -7.92 -0.70
CA GLU A 167 -8.93 -6.89 0.09
C GLU A 167 -9.44 -6.96 1.53
N MET A 168 -8.52 -7.17 2.47
CA MET A 168 -8.78 -7.03 3.89
C MET A 168 -8.35 -5.67 4.37
N GLU A 169 -9.22 -4.96 5.07
CA GLU A 169 -8.83 -3.79 5.84
C GLU A 169 -8.96 -4.06 7.34
N PHE A 170 -7.97 -3.56 8.05
CA PHE A 170 -7.47 -3.96 9.36
C PHE A 170 -7.14 -2.94 10.43
N ASN A 171 -7.49 -3.14 11.69
CA ASN A 171 -6.70 -2.55 12.78
C ASN A 171 -6.14 -3.69 13.62
N LEU A 172 -4.97 -3.46 14.22
CA LEU A 172 -4.40 -4.39 15.19
C LEU A 172 -5.23 -4.40 16.46
N GLU A 173 -5.41 -5.58 17.04
CA GLU A 173 -6.03 -5.74 18.35
C GLU A 173 -5.16 -5.08 19.43
N SER A 174 -3.83 -5.26 19.35
CA SER A 174 -2.85 -4.67 20.25
C SER A 174 -1.94 -3.69 19.51
N SER A 175 -1.80 -2.47 20.02
CA SER A 175 -0.83 -1.50 19.49
C SER A 175 0.62 -1.92 19.73
N ASN A 176 0.87 -2.85 20.66
CA ASN A 176 2.22 -3.38 20.89
C ASN A 176 2.70 -4.21 19.71
N ASP A 177 1.80 -4.74 18.87
CA ASP A 177 2.18 -5.48 17.67
C ASP A 177 2.75 -4.59 16.56
N ILE A 178 2.65 -3.26 16.69
CA ILE A 178 3.27 -2.31 15.77
C ILE A 178 4.81 -2.43 15.82
N SER A 179 5.40 -2.70 16.99
CA SER A 179 6.85 -2.86 17.08
C SER A 179 7.37 -4.11 16.37
N LYS A 180 6.48 -5.03 15.99
CA LYS A 180 6.81 -6.25 15.23
C LYS A 180 6.89 -6.00 13.72
N PHE A 181 6.43 -4.84 13.23
CA PHE A 181 6.57 -4.51 11.82
C PHE A 181 8.04 -4.39 11.43
N LYS A 182 8.39 -5.08 10.36
CA LYS A 182 9.65 -4.89 9.65
C LYS A 182 9.36 -4.15 8.36
N LYS A 183 10.23 -3.21 8.01
CA LYS A 183 10.27 -2.68 6.66
C LYS A 183 11.10 -3.68 5.84
N PRO A 184 10.63 -4.17 4.68
CA PRO A 184 11.32 -5.17 3.89
C PRO A 184 12.54 -4.58 3.17
N TYR A 185 13.51 -4.10 3.94
CA TYR A 185 14.75 -3.54 3.46
C TYR A 185 15.71 -4.63 3.00
N GLY A 186 16.26 -4.46 1.81
CA GLY A 186 17.39 -5.24 1.31
C GLY A 186 18.70 -4.84 1.99
N SER A 187 19.77 -5.58 1.70
CA SER A 187 21.08 -5.43 2.34
C SER A 187 21.68 -4.02 2.22
N LYS A 188 21.51 -3.34 1.08
CA LYS A 188 21.97 -1.94 0.91
C LYS A 188 21.29 -0.95 1.84
N PHE A 189 20.06 -1.24 2.26
CA PHE A 189 19.32 -0.44 3.22
C PHE A 189 19.53 -0.94 4.67
N GLY A 190 20.50 -1.83 4.90
CA GLY A 190 20.81 -2.40 6.21
C GLY A 190 19.84 -3.49 6.68
N GLY A 191 18.94 -3.96 5.81
CA GLY A 191 18.01 -5.04 6.12
C GLY A 191 18.49 -6.40 5.62
N THR A 192 17.66 -7.42 5.85
CA THR A 192 17.98 -8.83 5.49
C THR A 192 17.04 -9.38 4.43
N LYS A 193 16.22 -8.54 3.80
CA LYS A 193 15.25 -9.01 2.82
C LYS A 193 15.96 -9.49 1.57
N GLU A 194 15.69 -10.74 1.18
CA GLU A 194 16.07 -11.23 -0.15
C GLU A 194 15.33 -10.44 -1.21
N VAL A 195 16.09 -9.84 -2.12
CA VAL A 195 15.55 -8.99 -3.19
C VAL A 195 15.43 -9.86 -4.43
N GLU A 196 14.25 -10.43 -4.64
CA GLU A 196 13.85 -11.01 -5.91
C GLU A 196 12.71 -10.16 -6.48
N TYR A 197 12.79 -9.89 -7.79
CA TYR A 197 11.72 -9.18 -8.50
C TYR A 197 10.39 -9.91 -8.25
N PRO A 198 9.33 -9.19 -7.83
CA PRO A 198 9.13 -7.75 -7.99
C PRO A 198 9.46 -6.88 -6.75
N CYS A 199 10.12 -7.45 -5.72
CA CYS A 199 10.57 -6.68 -4.57
C CYS A 199 11.78 -5.81 -4.94
N THR A 200 11.74 -4.53 -4.56
CA THR A 200 12.80 -3.54 -4.83
C THR A 200 13.83 -3.44 -3.70
N GLY A 201 13.51 -3.99 -2.51
CA GLY A 201 14.34 -3.91 -1.31
C GLY A 201 14.41 -2.52 -0.67
N ASN A 202 13.69 -1.51 -1.17
CA ASN A 202 13.62 -0.16 -0.57
C ASN A 202 12.35 0.05 0.28
N ALA A 203 11.60 -1.02 0.54
CA ALA A 203 10.35 -1.03 1.30
C ALA A 203 9.20 -0.19 0.70
N PHE A 204 9.27 0.12 -0.60
CA PHE A 204 8.10 0.45 -1.42
C PHE A 204 7.80 -0.68 -2.40
N THR A 205 6.55 -0.81 -2.80
CA THR A 205 6.18 -1.65 -3.95
C THR A 205 6.89 -1.13 -5.20
N GLY A 206 7.37 -2.04 -6.06
CA GLY A 206 7.93 -1.70 -7.36
C GLY A 206 6.91 -1.30 -8.44
N ALA A 207 5.78 -0.69 -8.07
CA ALA A 207 4.73 -0.30 -9.00
C ALA A 207 5.19 0.78 -10.00
N GLU A 208 4.83 0.62 -11.27
CA GLU A 208 5.20 1.50 -12.39
C GLU A 208 4.02 2.39 -12.85
N ASN A 209 2.83 2.20 -12.28
CA ASN A 209 1.63 3.01 -12.56
C ASN A 209 1.61 4.40 -11.88
N GLY A 210 2.77 4.90 -11.42
CA GLY A 210 2.91 6.19 -10.74
C GLY A 210 2.38 6.22 -9.30
N THR A 211 2.02 5.07 -8.73
CA THR A 211 1.65 4.95 -7.30
C THR A 211 2.88 4.76 -6.42
N THR A 212 2.75 5.14 -5.15
CA THR A 212 3.81 4.95 -4.14
C THR A 212 3.21 4.23 -2.94
N ILE A 213 3.36 2.91 -2.86
CA ILE A 213 2.86 2.15 -1.71
C ILE A 213 4.04 1.74 -0.84
N PRO A 214 4.18 2.31 0.38
CA PRO A 214 5.13 1.82 1.36
C PRO A 214 4.64 0.50 1.95
N GLU A 215 5.54 -0.45 2.11
CA GLU A 215 5.24 -1.78 2.61
C GLU A 215 5.88 -2.03 3.98
N TRP A 216 5.17 -2.80 4.78
CA TRP A 216 5.68 -3.42 5.99
C TRP A 216 5.35 -4.90 5.95
N GLU A 217 6.10 -5.71 6.69
CA GLU A 217 5.86 -7.13 6.81
C GLU A 217 5.93 -7.58 8.27
N TRP A 218 5.13 -8.59 8.59
CA TRP A 218 5.43 -9.50 9.68
C TRP A 218 6.05 -10.78 9.13
N GLY A 219 6.96 -11.40 9.89
CA GLY A 219 7.45 -12.73 9.56
C GLY A 219 6.31 -13.74 9.46
N LEU A 220 6.46 -14.80 8.67
CA LEU A 220 5.41 -15.82 8.49
C LEU A 220 5.06 -16.55 9.81
N GLU A 221 6.01 -16.61 10.73
CA GLU A 221 5.87 -17.17 12.08
C GLU A 221 5.30 -16.14 13.08
N GLU A 222 5.35 -14.85 12.75
CA GLU A 222 4.84 -13.76 13.57
C GLU A 222 3.41 -13.41 13.11
N ARG A 223 2.44 -14.06 13.75
CA ARG A 223 1.02 -13.77 13.52
C ARG A 223 0.52 -12.69 14.47
N VAL A 224 -0.22 -11.73 13.94
CA VAL A 224 -0.84 -10.67 14.74
C VAL A 224 -2.35 -10.71 14.63
N LYS A 225 -3.03 -10.39 15.74
CA LYS A 225 -4.48 -10.43 15.81
C LYS A 225 -5.09 -9.14 15.28
N ILE A 226 -6.16 -9.30 14.50
CA ILE A 226 -6.95 -8.19 13.97
C ILE A 226 -8.11 -7.90 14.92
N LYS A 227 -8.44 -6.62 15.05
CA LYS A 227 -9.52 -6.09 15.87
C LYS A 227 -10.90 -6.42 15.26
N ASP A 228 -11.92 -6.49 16.12
CA ASP A 228 -13.34 -6.51 15.72
C ASP A 228 -13.65 -5.41 14.70
N GLY A 229 -14.49 -5.72 13.70
CA GLY A 229 -14.83 -4.80 12.62
C GLY A 229 -13.81 -4.73 11.48
N ALA A 230 -12.80 -5.62 11.45
CA ALA A 230 -12.03 -5.85 10.23
C ALA A 230 -12.97 -6.22 9.07
N THR A 231 -12.67 -5.73 7.87
CA THR A 231 -13.48 -5.96 6.66
C THR A 231 -12.70 -6.82 5.67
N LEU A 232 -13.40 -7.67 4.94
CA LEU A 232 -12.82 -8.51 3.90
C LEU A 232 -13.78 -8.52 2.71
N ASN A 233 -13.37 -7.88 1.62
CA ASN A 233 -14.19 -7.67 0.42
C ASN A 233 -13.62 -8.45 -0.75
N LYS A 234 -14.47 -9.21 -1.44
CA LYS A 234 -14.17 -9.84 -2.72
C LYS A 234 -14.53 -8.88 -3.84
N TYR A 235 -13.59 -8.66 -4.76
CA TYR A 235 -13.83 -7.93 -5.99
C TYR A 235 -13.78 -8.88 -7.19
N VAL A 236 -14.75 -8.74 -8.10
CA VAL A 236 -14.76 -9.39 -9.41
C VAL A 236 -15.01 -8.30 -10.45
N ASP A 237 -14.15 -8.20 -11.45
CA ASP A 237 -14.21 -7.16 -12.49
C ASP A 237 -14.31 -5.73 -11.89
N GLY A 238 -13.54 -5.48 -10.82
CA GLY A 238 -13.51 -4.20 -10.12
C GLY A 238 -14.73 -3.87 -9.27
N LYS A 239 -15.70 -4.78 -9.16
CA LYS A 239 -16.94 -4.59 -8.39
C LYS A 239 -16.96 -5.51 -7.19
N ILE A 240 -17.52 -5.02 -6.09
CA ILE A 240 -17.76 -5.84 -4.90
C ILE A 240 -18.70 -6.98 -5.27
N ALA A 241 -18.25 -8.21 -5.04
CA ALA A 241 -19.02 -9.43 -5.22
C ALA A 241 -19.45 -10.05 -3.89
N GLU A 242 -18.61 -9.94 -2.86
CA GLU A 242 -18.89 -10.43 -1.50
C GLU A 242 -18.25 -9.50 -0.46
N GLN A 243 -18.87 -9.35 0.71
CA GLN A 243 -18.34 -8.56 1.81
C GLN A 243 -18.50 -9.30 3.12
N TYR A 244 -17.49 -9.21 3.98
CA TYR A 244 -17.46 -9.83 5.28
C TYR A 244 -16.94 -8.85 6.33
N ILE A 245 -17.45 -9.00 7.56
CA ILE A 245 -16.97 -8.32 8.75
C ILE A 245 -16.54 -9.33 9.80
N PHE A 246 -15.36 -9.13 10.40
CA PHE A 246 -14.92 -9.95 11.52
C PHE A 246 -15.68 -9.56 12.80
N LYS A 247 -16.25 -10.57 13.46
CA LYS A 247 -16.96 -10.43 14.75
C LYS A 247 -16.22 -11.20 15.83
N SER A 248 -15.52 -10.48 16.71
CA SER A 248 -14.69 -11.08 17.76
C SER A 248 -15.50 -11.89 18.77
N ASN A 249 -16.70 -11.42 19.12
CA ASN A 249 -17.64 -12.12 19.99
C ASN A 249 -18.17 -13.45 19.41
N LEU A 250 -18.11 -13.61 18.09
CA LEU A 250 -18.47 -14.84 17.39
C LEU A 250 -17.26 -15.65 16.94
N GLY A 251 -16.06 -15.09 17.05
CA GLY A 251 -14.81 -15.70 16.58
C GLY A 251 -14.80 -16.03 15.08
N ARG A 252 -15.55 -15.29 14.24
CA ARG A 252 -15.66 -15.60 12.80
C ARG A 252 -15.99 -14.40 11.93
N TRP A 253 -15.79 -14.56 10.64
CA TRP A 253 -16.20 -13.61 9.61
C TRP A 253 -17.67 -13.83 9.27
N ILE A 254 -18.44 -12.73 9.26
CA ILE A 254 -19.87 -12.72 8.97
C ILE A 254 -20.08 -12.03 7.63
N LYS A 255 -20.76 -12.70 6.71
CA LYS A 255 -21.15 -12.13 5.42
C LYS A 255 -22.15 -10.98 5.64
N LEU A 256 -21.94 -9.85 4.95
CA LEU A 256 -22.82 -8.68 4.96
C LEU A 256 -23.89 -8.75 3.87
#